data_AF-A0A7S0ICA2-F1
#
_entry.id   AF-A0A7S0ICA2-F1
#
_cell.length_a   1.000
_cell.length_b   1.000
_cell.length_c   1.000
_cell.angle_alpha   90.00
_cell.angle_beta   90.00
_cell.angle_gamma   90.00
#
_symmetry.space_group_name_H-M   'P 1'
#
loop_
_entity.id
_entity.type
_entity.pdbx_description
1 polymer ?
#
loop_
_entity_poly.entity_id
_entity_poly.type
_entity_poly.pdbx_seq_one_letter_code
_entity_poly.pdbx_strand_id
1 'polypeptide(L)'
;PRFLAHAALFGKVVFILDGLDRAEMHGLELHDYLPAALPLAVRVIVSSAGCKALNDAKDQLSNLAKVVQLPPLGHQERVGVLNSALATVAGGQIHVNEMLAGLVAKEDAGSPLYLLAAVNEIKARVRDNGDVYAAADDAN
;
A
#
# COMPACT_ATOMS: atom_id res chain seq x y z
N PRO A 1 -16.36 14.23 -14.93
CA PRO A 1 -15.76 15.52 -15.35
C PRO A 1 -16.19 16.76 -14.54
N ARG A 2 -17.50 17.08 -14.45
CA ARG A 2 -17.99 18.31 -13.79
C ARG A 2 -17.77 18.36 -12.28
N PHE A 3 -17.84 17.21 -11.61
CA PHE A 3 -17.62 17.10 -10.16
C PHE A 3 -16.20 17.54 -9.75
N LEU A 4 -15.17 17.03 -10.42
CA LEU A 4 -13.77 17.37 -10.12
C LEU A 4 -13.47 18.86 -10.37
N ALA A 5 -14.03 19.43 -11.44
CA ALA A 5 -13.90 20.86 -11.73
C ALA A 5 -14.56 21.73 -10.66
N HIS A 6 -15.74 21.34 -10.18
CA HIS A 6 -16.44 22.07 -9.11
C HIS A 6 -15.71 21.93 -7.77
N ALA A 7 -15.27 20.73 -7.40
CA ALA A 7 -14.50 20.51 -6.17
C ALA A 7 -13.18 21.29 -6.17
N ALA A 8 -12.53 21.40 -7.34
CA ALA A 8 -11.31 22.18 -7.52
C ALA A 8 -11.50 23.70 -7.31
N LEU A 9 -12.72 24.23 -7.40
CA LEU A 9 -13.00 25.63 -7.07
C LEU A 9 -12.90 25.92 -5.55
N PHE A 10 -13.06 24.89 -4.72
CA PHE A 10 -13.05 25.02 -3.26
C PHE A 10 -11.78 24.50 -2.60
N GLY A 11 -10.87 23.88 -3.36
CA GLY A 11 -9.60 23.41 -2.80
C GLY A 11 -8.78 22.52 -3.75
N LYS A 12 -7.67 22.01 -3.22
CA LYS A 12 -6.86 20.99 -3.90
C LYS A 12 -7.58 19.66 -3.80
N VAL A 13 -7.67 18.95 -4.92
CA VAL A 13 -8.33 17.64 -4.99
C VAL A 13 -7.29 16.59 -5.30
N VAL A 14 -7.26 15.53 -4.51
CA VAL A 14 -6.49 14.32 -4.82
C VAL A 14 -7.47 13.20 -5.15
N PHE A 15 -7.42 12.71 -6.37
CA PHE A 15 -8.25 11.61 -6.84
C PHE A 15 -7.39 10.34 -6.90
N ILE A 16 -7.83 9.30 -6.21
CA ILE A 16 -7.10 8.02 -6.11
C ILE A 16 -7.93 6.96 -6.81
N LEU A 17 -7.33 6.32 -7.81
CA LEU A 17 -7.84 5.14 -8.48
C LEU A 17 -7.00 3.94 -8.05
N ASP A 18 -7.58 3.05 -7.25
CA ASP A 18 -6.89 1.87 -6.73
C ASP A 18 -7.30 0.61 -7.51
N GLY A 19 -6.31 -0.19 -7.94
CA GLY A 19 -6.54 -1.47 -8.62
C GLY A 19 -7.13 -1.35 -10.02
N LEU A 20 -6.61 -0.43 -10.85
CA LEU A 20 -7.13 -0.21 -12.21
C LEU A 20 -7.11 -1.49 -13.08
N ASP A 21 -6.17 -2.40 -12.84
CA ASP A 21 -6.09 -3.72 -13.47
C ASP A 21 -7.36 -4.56 -13.31
N ARG A 22 -8.09 -4.41 -12.20
CA ARG A 22 -9.37 -5.10 -11.98
C ARG A 22 -10.49 -4.52 -12.81
N ALA A 23 -10.44 -3.21 -13.09
CA ALA A 23 -11.44 -2.52 -13.90
C ALA A 23 -11.25 -2.81 -15.40
N GLU A 24 -10.01 -3.09 -15.80
CA GLU A 24 -9.62 -3.44 -17.16
C GLU A 24 -10.17 -4.81 -17.63
N MET A 25 -10.57 -5.69 -16.70
CA MET A 25 -11.29 -6.93 -17.02
C MET A 25 -12.68 -6.68 -17.65
N HIS A 26 -13.15 -5.43 -17.70
CA HIS A 26 -14.49 -5.05 -18.17
C HIS A 26 -14.51 -4.05 -19.33
N GLY A 27 -13.48 -4.01 -20.19
CA GLY A 27 -13.55 -3.29 -21.47
C GLY A 27 -13.71 -1.78 -21.37
N LEU A 28 -13.24 -1.20 -20.25
CA LEU A 28 -13.32 0.23 -19.97
C LEU A 28 -11.97 0.89 -20.32
N GLU A 29 -12.03 2.05 -20.98
CA GLU A 29 -10.86 2.80 -21.41
C GLU A 29 -10.48 3.89 -20.40
N LEU A 30 -9.24 4.39 -20.43
CA LEU A 30 -8.73 5.36 -19.46
C LEU A 30 -9.60 6.64 -19.39
N HIS A 31 -10.15 7.06 -20.52
CA HIS A 31 -11.00 8.24 -20.62
C HIS A 31 -12.40 8.07 -20.02
N ASP A 32 -12.82 6.84 -19.72
CA ASP A 32 -14.05 6.57 -18.97
C ASP A 32 -13.90 6.99 -17.50
N TYR A 33 -12.67 6.96 -16.97
CA TYR A 33 -12.36 7.26 -15.57
C TYR A 33 -11.77 8.66 -15.36
N LEU A 34 -11.01 9.15 -16.34
CA LEU A 34 -10.32 10.43 -16.25
C LEU A 34 -10.79 11.38 -17.35
N PRO A 35 -11.16 12.63 -17.01
CA PRO A 35 -11.51 13.61 -18.02
C PRO A 35 -10.28 13.89 -18.91
N ALA A 36 -10.52 14.14 -20.20
CA ALA A 36 -9.47 14.46 -21.17
C ALA A 36 -8.58 15.65 -20.76
N ALA A 37 -9.09 16.54 -19.90
CA ALA A 37 -8.31 17.57 -19.22
C ALA A 37 -8.62 17.55 -17.72
N LEU A 38 -7.57 17.41 -16.90
CA LEU A 38 -7.67 17.56 -15.45
C LEU A 38 -7.59 19.05 -15.07
N PRO A 39 -8.47 19.55 -14.20
CA PRO A 39 -8.31 20.89 -13.64
C PRO A 39 -6.97 21.04 -12.92
N LEU A 40 -6.35 22.22 -12.99
CA LEU A 40 -5.01 22.50 -12.42
C LEU A 40 -4.84 22.10 -10.94
N ALA A 41 -5.89 22.25 -10.15
CA ALA A 41 -5.90 21.93 -8.72
C ALA A 41 -6.16 20.44 -8.40
N VAL A 42 -6.33 19.60 -9.43
CA VAL A 42 -6.52 18.15 -9.27
C VAL A 42 -5.19 17.43 -9.45
N ARG A 43 -4.93 16.45 -8.58
CA ARG A 43 -3.87 15.47 -8.71
C ARG A 43 -4.50 14.09 -8.75
N VAL A 44 -4.01 13.24 -9.65
CA VAL A 44 -4.52 11.89 -9.83
C VAL A 44 -3.40 10.92 -9.48
N ILE A 45 -3.72 9.93 -8.64
CA ILE A 45 -2.85 8.80 -8.32
C ILE A 45 -3.58 7.55 -8.78
N VAL A 46 -2.89 6.73 -9.57
CA VAL A 46 -3.42 5.47 -10.08
C VAL A 46 -2.52 4.35 -9.58
N SER A 47 -3.10 3.32 -8.97
CA SER A 47 -2.42 2.07 -8.65
C SER A 47 -2.89 0.98 -9.63
N SER A 48 -1.98 0.08 -10.00
CA SER A 48 -2.26 -1.06 -10.87
C SER A 48 -1.17 -2.12 -10.67
N ALA A 49 -1.55 -3.39 -10.72
CA ALA A 49 -0.62 -4.52 -10.76
C ALA A 49 0.02 -4.74 -12.15
N GLY A 50 -0.24 -3.83 -13.10
CA GLY A 50 0.14 -3.96 -14.50
C GLY A 50 -1.11 -4.20 -15.33
N CYS A 51 -1.49 -3.21 -16.14
CA CYS A 51 -2.71 -3.27 -16.94
C CYS A 51 -2.43 -2.63 -18.32
N LYS A 52 -3.03 -3.21 -19.36
CA LYS A 52 -2.80 -2.86 -20.77
C LYS A 52 -3.11 -1.39 -21.05
N ALA A 53 -4.25 -0.87 -20.62
CA ALA A 53 -4.66 0.51 -20.79
C ALA A 53 -3.65 1.50 -20.18
N LEU A 54 -3.04 1.19 -19.03
CA LEU A 54 -2.03 2.06 -18.43
C LEU A 54 -0.69 1.95 -19.15
N ASN A 55 -0.36 0.77 -19.68
CA ASN A 55 0.81 0.57 -20.54
C ASN A 55 0.66 1.27 -21.89
N ASP A 56 -0.50 1.17 -22.52
CA ASP A 56 -0.83 1.82 -23.80
C ASP A 56 -0.91 3.34 -23.63
N ALA A 57 -1.46 3.81 -22.50
CA ALA A 57 -1.50 5.23 -22.16
C ALA A 57 -0.14 5.76 -21.70
N LYS A 58 0.83 4.91 -21.35
CA LYS A 58 2.17 5.34 -20.88
C LYS A 58 2.88 6.20 -21.92
N ASP A 59 2.78 5.83 -23.19
CA ASP A 59 3.41 6.60 -24.27
C ASP A 59 2.74 7.96 -24.46
N GLN A 60 1.40 7.99 -24.35
CA GLN A 60 0.60 9.22 -24.45
C GLN A 60 0.75 10.14 -23.23
N LEU A 61 0.94 9.55 -22.04
CA LEU A 61 1.06 10.24 -20.76
C LEU A 61 2.51 10.49 -20.35
N SER A 62 3.49 10.06 -21.13
CA SER A 62 4.92 10.09 -20.78
C SER A 62 5.42 11.49 -20.34
N ASN A 63 4.82 12.56 -20.85
CA ASN A 63 5.12 13.94 -20.48
C ASN A 63 4.26 14.52 -19.33
N LEU A 64 3.19 13.82 -18.93
CA LEU A 64 2.17 14.28 -17.98
C LEU A 64 2.10 13.42 -16.71
N ALA A 65 2.61 12.19 -16.74
CA ALA A 65 2.53 11.23 -15.66
C ALA A 65 3.92 10.74 -15.24
N LYS A 66 4.16 10.74 -13.93
CA LYS A 66 5.33 10.07 -13.34
C LYS A 66 4.92 8.66 -12.96
N VAL A 67 5.50 7.66 -13.62
CA VAL A 67 5.34 6.25 -13.22
C VAL A 67 6.30 5.96 -12.07
N VAL A 68 5.77 5.45 -10.97
CA VAL A 68 6.55 5.00 -9.82
C VAL A 68 6.35 3.50 -9.69
N GLN A 69 7.42 2.73 -9.85
CA GLN A 69 7.41 1.31 -9.53
C GLN A 69 7.64 1.13 -8.03
N LEU A 70 6.77 0.37 -7.39
CA LEU A 70 6.88 0.03 -5.97
C LEU A 70 7.38 -1.43 -5.88
N PRO A 71 8.67 -1.65 -5.56
CA PRO A 71 9.16 -3.00 -5.32
C PRO A 71 8.59 -3.54 -4.00
N PRO A 72 8.63 -4.87 -3.78
CA PRO A 72 8.41 -5.44 -2.46
C PRO A 72 9.35 -4.82 -1.43
N LEU A 73 8.91 -4.77 -0.17
CA LEU A 73 9.71 -4.23 0.93
C LEU A 73 11.04 -4.98 1.05
N GLY A 74 12.14 -4.22 1.12
CA GLY A 74 13.46 -4.72 1.46
C GLY A 74 13.57 -5.08 2.93
N HIS A 75 14.56 -5.89 3.30
CA HIS A 75 14.70 -6.40 4.67
C HIS A 75 14.65 -5.30 5.76
N GLN A 76 15.40 -4.20 5.58
CA GLN A 76 15.40 -3.08 6.53
C GLN A 76 14.05 -2.36 6.60
N GLU A 77 13.32 -2.29 5.49
CA GLU A 77 11.98 -1.70 5.46
C GLU A 77 10.98 -2.58 6.20
N ARG A 78 11.05 -3.91 6.02
CA ARG A 78 10.23 -4.88 6.76
C ARG A 78 10.44 -4.74 8.27
N VAL A 79 11.69 -4.69 8.70
CA VAL A 79 12.08 -4.47 10.11
C VAL A 79 11.53 -3.13 10.62
N GLY A 80 11.69 -2.06 9.83
CA GLY A 80 11.18 -0.73 10.18
C GLY A 80 9.66 -0.69 10.33
N VAL A 81 8.93 -1.33 9.42
CA VAL A 81 7.46 -1.45 9.47
C VAL A 81 7.02 -2.19 10.73
N LEU A 82 7.62 -3.34 11.02
CA LEU A 82 7.29 -4.12 12.22
C LEU A 82 7.63 -3.38 13.52
N ASN A 83 8.80 -2.75 13.59
CA ASN A 83 9.22 -1.97 14.76
C ASN A 83 8.24 -0.83 15.04
N SER A 84 7.85 -0.08 14.00
CA SER A 84 6.87 1.00 14.13
C SER A 84 5.50 0.47 14.56
N ALA A 85 5.05 -0.63 13.96
CA ALA A 85 3.72 -1.18 14.22
C ALA A 85 3.56 -1.85 15.59
N LEU A 86 4.67 -2.31 16.18
CA LEU A 86 4.72 -3.02 17.47
C LEU A 86 5.33 -2.18 18.61
N ALA A 87 5.74 -0.94 18.35
CA ALA A 87 6.46 -0.09 19.32
C ALA A 87 5.77 0.04 20.69
N THR A 88 4.45 0.01 20.74
CA THR A 88 3.65 0.16 21.97
C THR A 88 3.11 -1.17 22.51
N VAL A 89 3.32 -2.28 21.80
CA VAL A 89 2.81 -3.59 22.20
C VAL A 89 3.65 -4.11 23.36
N ALA A 90 2.98 -4.58 24.42
CA ALA A 90 3.61 -5.03 25.66
C ALA A 90 4.66 -4.06 26.24
N GLY A 91 4.42 -2.74 26.12
CA GLY A 91 5.36 -1.74 26.61
C GLY A 91 6.68 -1.67 25.81
N GLY A 92 6.68 -2.12 24.55
CA GLY A 92 7.86 -2.07 23.67
C GLY A 92 8.82 -3.25 23.85
N GLN A 93 8.35 -4.36 24.43
CA GLN A 93 9.15 -5.57 24.67
C GLN A 93 9.36 -6.44 23.43
N ILE A 94 8.69 -6.13 22.31
CA ILE A 94 8.88 -6.88 21.06
C ILE A 94 10.10 -6.33 20.30
N HIS A 95 11.20 -7.08 20.33
CA HIS A 95 12.41 -6.77 19.60
C HIS A 95 12.44 -7.50 18.26
N VAL A 96 12.02 -6.84 17.18
CA VAL A 96 11.78 -7.46 15.86
C VAL A 96 12.99 -8.25 15.34
N ASN A 97 14.21 -7.71 15.46
CA ASN A 97 15.42 -8.37 14.95
C ASN A 97 15.77 -9.66 15.70
N GLU A 98 15.36 -9.76 16.97
CA GLU A 98 15.70 -10.90 17.83
C GLU A 98 14.56 -11.93 17.85
N MET A 99 13.33 -11.44 17.94
CA MET A 99 12.13 -12.24 18.17
C MET A 99 11.38 -12.61 16.89
N LEU A 100 11.46 -11.80 15.83
CA LEU A 100 10.67 -11.95 14.61
C LEU A 100 11.55 -12.09 13.36
N ALA A 101 12.79 -12.55 13.52
CA ALA A 101 13.72 -12.74 12.41
C ALA A 101 13.17 -13.73 11.36
N GLY A 102 12.47 -14.78 11.81
CA GLY A 102 11.80 -15.73 10.92
C GLY A 102 10.69 -15.08 10.11
N LEU A 103 9.81 -14.31 10.76
CA LEU A 103 8.75 -13.55 10.10
C LEU A 103 9.30 -12.57 9.05
N VAL A 104 10.39 -11.86 9.35
CA VAL A 104 11.05 -10.92 8.41
C VAL A 104 11.64 -11.64 7.19
N ALA A 105 12.15 -12.85 7.38
CA ALA A 105 12.79 -13.66 6.36
C ALA A 105 11.81 -14.37 5.41
N LYS A 106 10.51 -14.46 5.77
CA LYS A 106 9.50 -15.08 4.90
C LYS A 106 9.42 -14.38 3.54
N GLU A 107 9.17 -15.16 2.49
CA GLU A 107 9.08 -14.68 1.11
C GLU A 107 8.00 -13.59 0.98
N ASP A 108 6.83 -13.84 1.57
CA ASP A 108 5.68 -12.94 1.58
C ASP A 108 5.88 -11.67 2.41
N ALA A 109 6.91 -11.61 3.25
CA ALA A 109 7.18 -10.45 4.10
C ALA A 109 7.55 -9.18 3.29
N GLY A 110 7.80 -9.32 1.99
CA GLY A 110 7.88 -8.19 1.07
C GLY A 110 6.54 -7.45 0.88
N SER A 111 5.41 -8.09 1.21
CA SER A 111 4.07 -7.51 1.13
C SER A 111 3.71 -6.78 2.43
N PRO A 112 3.37 -5.47 2.39
CA PRO A 112 2.89 -4.75 3.56
C PRO A 112 1.63 -5.36 4.19
N LEU A 113 0.75 -5.95 3.39
CA LEU A 113 -0.48 -6.58 3.87
C LEU A 113 -0.18 -7.86 4.66
N TYR A 114 0.83 -8.62 4.24
CA TYR A 114 1.30 -9.79 4.98
C TYR A 114 1.80 -9.39 6.37
N LEU A 115 2.66 -8.38 6.43
CA LEU A 115 3.17 -7.86 7.71
C LEU A 115 2.06 -7.29 8.59
N LEU A 116 1.07 -6.62 8.02
CA LEU A 116 -0.09 -6.10 8.76
C LEU A 116 -0.91 -7.23 9.40
N ALA A 117 -1.17 -8.31 8.65
CA ALA A 117 -1.87 -9.48 9.18
C ALA A 117 -1.10 -10.11 10.35
N ALA A 118 0.21 -10.30 10.19
CA ALA A 118 1.07 -10.83 11.26
C ALA A 118 1.09 -9.92 12.49
N VAL A 119 1.20 -8.59 12.32
CA VAL A 119 1.13 -7.62 13.42
C VAL A 119 -0.19 -7.71 14.18
N ASN A 120 -1.31 -7.82 13.46
CA ASN A 120 -2.62 -7.91 14.10
C ASN A 120 -2.77 -9.20 14.90
N GLU A 121 -2.25 -10.31 14.38
CA GLU A 121 -2.23 -11.59 15.07
C GLU A 121 -1.38 -11.53 16.35
N ILE A 122 -0.16 -10.97 16.27
CA ILE A 122 0.72 -10.76 17.43
C ILE A 122 0.03 -9.91 18.49
N LYS A 123 -0.61 -8.80 18.08
CA LYS A 123 -1.36 -7.92 19.00
C LYS A 123 -2.51 -8.64 19.68
N ALA A 124 -3.26 -9.46 18.94
CA ALA A 124 -4.36 -10.24 19.51
C ALA A 124 -3.84 -11.24 20.55
N ARG A 125 -2.77 -11.97 20.24
CA ARG A 125 -2.19 -12.97 21.16
C ARG A 125 -1.60 -12.36 22.42
N VAL A 126 -0.86 -11.26 22.29
CA VAL A 126 -0.32 -10.54 23.45
C VAL A 126 -1.45 -10.04 24.36
N ARG A 127 -2.56 -9.57 23.77
CA ARG A 127 -3.74 -9.15 24.55
C ARG A 127 -4.40 -10.32 25.27
N ASP A 128 -4.51 -11.47 24.62
CA ASP A 128 -5.29 -12.60 25.12
C ASP A 128 -4.49 -13.47 26.11
N ASN A 129 -3.17 -13.63 25.91
CA ASN A 129 -2.30 -14.49 26.73
C ASN A 129 -1.30 -13.73 27.62
N GLY A 130 -1.02 -12.45 27.34
CA GLY A 130 -0.03 -11.66 28.08
C GLY A 130 1.43 -12.05 27.85
N ASP A 131 1.71 -13.16 27.16
CA ASP A 131 3.06 -13.67 26.88
C ASP A 131 3.56 -13.20 25.51
N VAL A 132 4.58 -12.36 25.54
CA VAL A 132 5.21 -11.76 24.36
C VAL A 132 6.08 -12.77 23.62
N TYR A 133 6.73 -13.70 24.33
CA TYR A 133 7.62 -14.69 23.72
C TYR A 133 6.83 -15.73 22.96
N ALA A 134 5.75 -16.25 23.55
CA ALA A 134 4.86 -17.18 22.86
C ALA A 134 4.25 -16.57 21.59
N ALA A 135 3.83 -15.29 21.65
CA ALA A 135 3.28 -14.60 20.50
C ALA A 135 4.31 -14.38 19.37
N ALA A 136 5.59 -14.20 19.71
CA ALA A 136 6.66 -14.04 18.75
C ALA A 136 7.12 -15.37 18.14
N ASP A 137 7.25 -16.42 18.95
CA ASP A 137 7.62 -17.77 18.50
C ASP A 137 6.62 -18.31 17.48
N ASP A 138 5.33 -18.13 17.72
CA ASP A 138 4.27 -18.58 16.81
C ASP A 138 4.20 -17.78 15.50
N ALA A 139 4.68 -16.53 15.51
CA ALA A 139 4.66 -15.67 14.33
C ALA A 139 5.78 -16.00 13.33
N ASN A 140 6.85 -16.64 13.80
CA ASN A 140 7.97 -17.10 12.96
C ASN A 140 7.58 -18.22 11.99
#